data_AF-A0A956TBH0-F1
#
_entry.id   AF-A0A956TBH0-F1
#
_cell.length_a   1.000
_cell.length_b   1.000
_cell.length_c   1.000
_cell.angle_alpha   90.00
_cell.angle_beta   90.00
_cell.angle_gamma   90.00
#
_symmetry.space_group_name_H-M   'P 1'
#
loop_
_entity.id
_entity.type
_entity.pdbx_description
1 polymer ?
#
loop_
_entity_poly.entity_id
_entity_poly.type
_entity_poly.pdbx_seq_one_letter_code
_entity_poly.pdbx_strand_id
1 'polypeptide(L)'
;MKKLFFLLPVLLVTLNALAEVRAVPLLALRSQWAGFENTIWMEQRTRIGGEAVTGYIQGVGGRDDAIMGFALEQDWDLLEATIGYIDGTPEGKSCIFEVEGNGVVLYTSGQIQSGQPPELVRVPLQKARRLILRIHSDKYNQTAGAAWGAPTVSTGVKLDDLKTEITIDINGKRTRINPPGGNPPAELNVPLPLKAGPHTYRVQVNYDKEGRKINVVTAELED
;
A
#
# COMPACT_ATOMS: atom_id res chain seq x y z
N MET A 1 -23.44 -62.65 32.89
CA MET A 1 -24.03 -62.09 31.66
C MET A 1 -23.71 -60.59 31.59
N LYS A 2 -23.14 -60.17 30.46
CA LYS A 2 -23.00 -58.81 29.88
C LYS A 2 -22.49 -57.65 30.77
N LYS A 3 -21.19 -57.35 30.63
CA LYS A 3 -20.61 -56.01 30.89
C LYS A 3 -20.97 -55.11 29.71
N LEU A 4 -21.68 -54.02 29.96
CA LEU A 4 -22.04 -53.02 28.95
C LEU A 4 -20.93 -51.95 28.92
N PHE A 5 -20.06 -52.03 27.92
CA PHE A 5 -19.11 -50.97 27.59
C PHE A 5 -19.87 -49.84 26.89
N PHE A 6 -20.01 -48.68 27.52
CA PHE A 6 -20.36 -47.45 26.83
C PHE A 6 -19.08 -46.83 26.25
N LEU A 7 -18.86 -47.00 24.95
CA LEU A 7 -17.92 -46.17 24.21
C LEU A 7 -18.57 -44.79 23.98
N LEU A 8 -17.99 -43.75 24.58
CA LEU A 8 -18.29 -42.36 24.27
C LEU A 8 -17.52 -42.00 22.98
N PRO A 9 -18.16 -41.67 21.85
CA PRO A 9 -17.44 -41.13 20.71
C PRO A 9 -17.03 -39.69 21.06
N VAL A 10 -15.73 -39.49 21.30
CA VAL A 10 -15.13 -38.15 21.34
C VAL A 10 -15.17 -37.61 19.92
N LEU A 11 -16.21 -36.84 19.62
CA LEU A 11 -16.30 -36.08 18.38
C LEU A 11 -15.32 -34.90 18.50
N LEU A 12 -14.10 -35.07 17.98
CA LEU A 12 -13.17 -33.96 17.80
C LEU A 12 -13.73 -33.06 16.70
N VAL A 13 -14.53 -32.07 17.08
CA VAL A 13 -14.90 -30.98 16.17
C VAL A 13 -13.68 -30.07 16.06
N THR A 14 -12.86 -30.28 15.04
CA THR A 14 -11.85 -29.30 14.63
C THR A 14 -12.60 -28.11 14.04
N LEU A 15 -12.93 -27.11 14.88
CA LEU A 15 -13.26 -25.78 14.37
C LEU A 15 -11.99 -25.25 13.70
N ASN A 16 -11.89 -25.43 12.39
CA ASN A 16 -11.10 -24.53 11.57
C ASN A 16 -11.83 -23.19 11.61
N ALA A 17 -11.55 -22.37 12.63
CA ALA A 17 -11.85 -20.96 12.56
C ALA A 17 -11.04 -20.41 11.39
N LEU A 18 -11.67 -20.30 10.22
CA LEU A 18 -11.23 -19.40 9.18
C LEU A 18 -11.23 -18.02 9.84
N ALA A 19 -10.07 -17.57 10.31
CA ALA A 19 -9.92 -16.24 10.85
C ALA A 19 -10.36 -15.28 9.73
N GLU A 20 -11.50 -14.62 9.94
CA GLU A 20 -12.04 -13.65 8.99
C GLU A 20 -11.06 -12.47 8.93
N VAL A 21 -10.73 -12.02 7.72
CA VAL A 21 -9.87 -10.85 7.56
C VAL A 21 -10.63 -9.66 8.14
N ARG A 22 -10.09 -9.08 9.22
CA ARG A 22 -10.65 -7.89 9.86
C ARG A 22 -9.82 -6.69 9.45
N ALA A 23 -10.46 -5.70 8.83
CA ALA A 23 -9.86 -4.43 8.44
C ALA A 23 -10.44 -3.28 9.27
N VAL A 24 -9.60 -2.35 9.70
CA VAL A 24 -9.99 -1.16 10.49
C VAL A 24 -9.26 0.08 9.97
N PRO A 25 -9.95 1.22 9.74
CA PRO A 25 -9.28 2.47 9.42
C PRO A 25 -8.29 2.84 10.51
N LEU A 26 -7.05 3.13 10.15
CA LEU A 26 -5.99 3.47 11.10
C LEU A 26 -6.37 4.71 11.93
N LEU A 27 -7.08 5.67 11.33
CA LEU A 27 -7.64 6.82 12.02
C LEU A 27 -8.61 6.46 13.14
N ALA A 28 -9.32 5.33 13.05
CA ALA A 28 -10.22 4.86 14.10
C ALA A 28 -9.47 4.27 15.31
N LEU A 29 -8.19 3.92 15.13
CA LEU A 29 -7.30 3.40 16.18
C LEU A 29 -6.48 4.50 16.87
N ARG A 30 -6.76 5.78 16.57
CA ARG A 30 -6.05 6.90 17.20
C ARG A 30 -6.36 6.92 18.71
N SER A 31 -5.32 6.85 19.54
CA SER A 31 -5.43 7.11 20.98
C SER A 31 -4.98 8.54 21.28
N GLN A 32 -5.22 9.02 22.51
CA GLN A 32 -4.73 10.34 22.97
C GLN A 32 -3.19 10.47 22.97
N TRP A 33 -2.45 9.39 22.69
CA TRP A 33 -0.98 9.35 22.65
C TRP A 33 -0.41 9.27 21.22
N ALA A 34 -1.25 9.42 20.20
CA ALA A 34 -0.79 9.60 18.83
C ALA A 34 -0.07 10.95 18.70
N GLY A 35 1.27 10.93 18.61
CA GLY A 35 2.04 12.13 18.28
C GLY A 35 1.78 12.54 16.83
N PHE A 36 1.54 13.82 16.59
CA PHE A 36 1.38 14.37 15.25
C PHE A 36 2.19 15.66 15.11
N GLU A 37 2.92 15.77 14.01
CA GLU A 37 3.76 16.93 13.68
C GLU A 37 3.55 17.27 12.22
N ASN A 38 3.28 18.54 11.91
CA ASN A 38 3.04 19.03 10.54
C ASN A 38 2.01 18.22 9.74
N THR A 39 1.05 17.58 10.41
CA THR A 39 -0.06 16.85 9.77
C THR A 39 -1.41 17.35 10.24
N ILE A 40 -2.40 17.24 9.36
CA ILE A 40 -3.82 17.22 9.71
C ILE A 40 -4.40 15.86 9.35
N TRP A 41 -5.49 15.48 9.99
CA TRP A 41 -6.29 14.33 9.61
C TRP A 41 -7.75 14.71 9.51
N MET A 42 -8.45 14.09 8.57
CA MET A 42 -9.88 14.29 8.34
C MET A 42 -10.53 12.95 8.08
N GLU A 43 -11.77 12.75 8.54
CA GLU A 43 -12.60 11.59 8.20
C GLU A 43 -13.48 11.85 6.96
N GLN A 44 -13.27 13.00 6.31
CA GLN A 44 -14.03 13.45 5.15
C GLN A 44 -13.54 12.80 3.86
N ARG A 45 -14.37 12.90 2.81
CA ARG A 45 -14.03 12.48 1.46
C ARG A 45 -13.10 13.51 0.80
N THR A 46 -12.06 13.03 0.13
CA THR A 46 -11.19 13.84 -0.74
C THR A 46 -10.85 13.06 -2.01
N ARG A 47 -10.04 13.67 -2.88
CA ARG A 47 -9.45 13.00 -4.04
C ARG A 47 -7.93 13.14 -3.98
N ILE A 48 -7.23 12.05 -4.28
CA ILE A 48 -5.76 11.99 -4.34
C ILE A 48 -5.39 11.50 -5.74
N GLY A 49 -4.71 12.33 -6.52
CA GLY A 49 -4.37 12.05 -7.93
C GLY A 49 -5.57 11.55 -8.77
N GLY A 50 -6.77 12.05 -8.48
CA GLY A 50 -8.01 11.64 -9.13
C GLY A 50 -8.75 10.45 -8.51
N GLU A 51 -8.19 9.75 -7.52
CA GLU A 51 -8.87 8.66 -6.81
C GLU A 51 -9.62 9.19 -5.59
N ALA A 52 -10.91 8.85 -5.46
CA ALA A 52 -11.72 9.28 -4.32
C ALA A 52 -11.46 8.39 -3.10
N VAL A 53 -11.08 9.00 -1.98
CA VAL A 53 -10.83 8.32 -0.71
C VAL A 53 -11.64 8.96 0.41
N THR A 54 -11.96 8.18 1.45
CA THR A 54 -12.64 8.67 2.67
C THR A 54 -11.73 8.43 3.86
N GLY A 55 -11.45 9.49 4.61
CA GLY A 55 -10.44 9.47 5.65
C GLY A 55 -9.05 9.70 5.07
N TYR A 56 -8.31 10.68 5.57
CA TYR A 56 -6.94 10.92 5.15
C TYR A 56 -6.09 11.61 6.22
N ILE A 57 -4.78 11.42 6.12
CA ILE A 57 -3.76 12.13 6.89
C ILE A 57 -2.94 12.93 5.88
N GLN A 58 -2.86 14.23 6.03
CA GLN A 58 -2.21 15.13 5.08
C GLN A 58 -1.11 15.94 5.76
N GLY A 59 0.00 16.17 5.07
CA GLY A 59 1.00 17.16 5.47
C GLY A 59 0.50 18.59 5.27
N VAL A 60 0.77 19.47 6.25
CA VAL A 60 0.41 20.91 6.16
C VAL A 60 1.51 21.79 5.57
N GLY A 61 2.67 21.20 5.26
CA GLY A 61 3.85 21.95 4.85
C GLY A 61 4.65 22.47 6.04
N GLY A 62 5.90 22.84 5.79
CA GLY A 62 6.86 23.21 6.82
C GLY A 62 8.27 22.95 6.36
N ARG A 63 9.24 23.13 7.25
CA ARG A 63 10.62 22.70 7.02
C ARG A 63 10.84 21.24 7.41
N ASP A 64 10.12 20.79 8.43
CA ASP A 64 10.26 19.46 9.00
C ASP A 64 9.24 18.49 8.38
N ASP A 65 9.44 17.21 8.68
CA ASP A 65 8.60 16.12 8.19
C ASP A 65 7.18 16.23 8.74
N ALA A 66 6.23 15.68 7.98
CA ALA A 66 4.87 15.46 8.43
C ALA A 66 4.76 14.05 9.00
N ILE A 67 4.49 13.92 10.29
CA ILE A 67 4.57 12.66 11.03
C ILE A 67 3.25 12.42 11.76
N MET A 68 2.72 11.20 11.66
CA MET A 68 1.64 10.71 12.51
C MET A 68 1.99 9.36 13.12
N GLY A 69 2.02 9.29 14.45
CA GLY A 69 2.33 8.10 15.22
C GLY A 69 1.09 7.38 15.74
N PHE A 70 1.15 6.06 15.82
CA PHE A 70 0.09 5.20 16.33
C PHE A 70 0.66 4.18 17.32
N ALA A 71 -0.04 4.00 18.44
CA ALA A 71 0.17 2.88 19.36
C ALA A 71 -0.98 1.89 19.18
N LEU A 72 -0.67 0.69 18.70
CA LEU A 72 -1.65 -0.34 18.37
C LEU A 72 -1.81 -1.28 19.57
N GLU A 73 -3.06 -1.52 19.98
CA GLU A 73 -3.38 -2.37 21.14
C GLU A 73 -3.14 -3.87 20.87
N GLN A 74 -3.11 -4.26 19.60
CA GLN A 74 -2.92 -5.63 19.14
C GLN A 74 -1.96 -5.66 17.94
N ASP A 75 -1.48 -6.85 17.60
CA ASP A 75 -0.67 -7.06 16.40
C ASP A 75 -1.56 -6.97 15.15
N TRP A 76 -1.06 -6.27 14.13
CA TRP A 76 -1.68 -6.17 12.81
C TRP A 76 -0.75 -6.78 11.76
N ASP A 77 -1.33 -7.32 10.69
CA ASP A 77 -0.58 -8.04 9.65
C ASP A 77 -0.16 -7.12 8.51
N LEU A 78 -1.07 -6.24 8.07
CA LEU A 78 -0.93 -5.42 6.86
C LEU A 78 -1.45 -4.00 7.09
N LEU A 79 -0.76 -3.01 6.52
CA LEU A 79 -1.25 -1.64 6.31
C LEU A 79 -1.49 -1.43 4.82
N GLU A 80 -2.66 -0.89 4.47
CA GLU A 80 -3.00 -0.47 3.12
C GLU A 80 -3.36 1.01 3.11
N ALA A 81 -2.89 1.76 2.12
CA ALA A 81 -3.22 3.17 1.96
C ALA A 81 -3.04 3.64 0.50
N THR A 82 -3.75 4.69 0.12
CA THR A 82 -3.48 5.42 -1.13
C THR A 82 -2.57 6.59 -0.81
N ILE A 83 -1.36 6.66 -1.36
CA ILE A 83 -0.44 7.79 -1.17
C ILE A 83 -0.41 8.68 -2.40
N GLY A 84 -0.26 9.98 -2.19
CA GLY A 84 -0.17 10.94 -3.28
C GLY A 84 -0.46 12.36 -2.82
N TYR A 85 -0.67 13.26 -3.78
CA TYR A 85 -1.12 14.61 -3.50
C TYR A 85 -2.63 14.74 -3.68
N ILE A 86 -3.26 15.48 -2.78
CA ILE A 86 -4.68 15.85 -2.90
C ILE A 86 -4.89 16.69 -4.16
N ASP A 87 -5.99 16.41 -4.87
CA ASP A 87 -6.40 17.15 -6.06
C ASP A 87 -6.47 18.66 -5.77
N GLY A 88 -5.89 19.48 -6.65
CA GLY A 88 -5.80 20.94 -6.47
C GLY A 88 -4.55 21.40 -5.73
N THR A 89 -3.69 20.49 -5.28
CA THR A 89 -2.35 20.85 -4.79
C THR A 89 -1.51 21.45 -5.93
N PRO A 90 -0.81 22.59 -5.72
CA PRO A 90 0.04 23.19 -6.74
C PRO A 90 1.09 22.21 -7.30
N GLU A 91 1.34 22.32 -8.61
CA GLU A 91 2.39 21.56 -9.31
C GLU A 91 3.79 21.87 -8.77
N GLY A 92 4.74 20.98 -9.06
CA GLY A 92 6.15 21.15 -8.68
C GLY A 92 6.44 20.82 -7.21
N LYS A 93 5.50 20.21 -6.50
CA LYS A 93 5.74 19.65 -5.17
C LYS A 93 6.22 18.20 -5.28
N SER A 94 7.12 17.80 -4.39
CA SER A 94 7.53 16.40 -4.30
C SER A 94 7.85 15.93 -2.90
N CYS A 95 7.50 14.70 -2.56
CA CYS A 95 7.79 14.11 -1.27
C CYS A 95 8.04 12.60 -1.37
N ILE A 96 8.44 12.02 -0.24
CA ILE A 96 8.57 10.58 -0.04
C ILE A 96 7.71 10.19 1.16
N PHE A 97 7.05 9.05 1.05
CA PHE A 97 6.22 8.46 2.08
C PHE A 97 6.97 7.29 2.73
N GLU A 98 6.96 7.22 4.05
CA GLU A 98 7.65 6.17 4.81
C GLU A 98 6.73 5.60 5.90
N VAL A 99 6.82 4.28 6.08
CA VAL A 99 6.18 3.56 7.19
C VAL A 99 7.27 2.95 8.06
N GLU A 100 7.27 3.33 9.33
CA GLU A 100 8.15 2.77 10.35
C GLU A 100 7.31 1.93 11.34
N GLY A 101 7.79 0.74 11.67
CA GLY A 101 7.20 -0.16 12.65
C GLY A 101 8.20 -0.50 13.75
N ASN A 102 7.86 -0.22 15.01
CA ASN A 102 8.73 -0.47 16.18
C ASN A 102 10.17 0.08 16.02
N GLY A 103 10.38 1.22 15.34
CA GLY A 103 11.71 1.79 15.11
C GLY A 103 12.42 1.30 13.83
N VAL A 104 11.78 0.45 13.02
CA VAL A 104 12.34 -0.10 11.78
C VAL A 104 11.53 0.40 10.59
N VAL A 105 12.20 0.94 9.57
CA VAL A 105 11.55 1.30 8.30
C VAL A 105 11.07 0.04 7.58
N LEU A 106 9.76 -0.07 7.40
CA LEU A 106 9.09 -1.18 6.72
C LEU A 106 8.81 -0.87 5.25
N TYR A 107 8.68 0.41 4.92
CA TYR A 107 8.41 0.89 3.56
C TYR A 107 8.92 2.30 3.36
N THR A 108 9.47 2.56 2.18
CA THR A 108 9.79 3.90 1.67
C THR A 108 9.32 3.94 0.21
N SER A 109 8.55 4.97 -0.16
CA SER A 109 8.12 5.17 -1.54
C SER A 109 9.25 5.70 -2.42
N GLY A 110 9.03 5.70 -3.73
CA GLY A 110 9.77 6.60 -4.62
C GLY A 110 9.40 8.06 -4.35
N GLN A 111 10.05 8.97 -5.07
CA GLN A 111 9.67 10.38 -5.06
C GLN A 111 8.33 10.56 -5.78
N ILE A 112 7.31 11.00 -5.06
CA ILE A 112 5.99 11.28 -5.60
C ILE A 112 5.86 12.78 -5.84
N GLN A 113 5.34 13.16 -7.02
CA GLN A 113 5.16 14.54 -7.43
C GLN A 113 3.68 14.93 -7.45
N SER A 114 3.38 16.21 -7.18
CA SER A 114 2.02 16.70 -7.32
C SER A 114 1.56 16.66 -8.78
N GLY A 115 0.30 16.25 -8.98
CA GLY A 115 -0.28 16.03 -10.31
C GLY A 115 -0.05 14.62 -10.88
N GLN A 116 0.78 13.79 -10.24
CA GLN A 116 0.90 12.37 -10.61
C GLN A 116 -0.31 11.56 -10.11
N PRO A 117 -0.63 10.44 -10.79
CA PRO A 117 -1.56 9.44 -10.25
C PRO A 117 -1.15 8.98 -8.85
N PRO A 118 -2.10 8.60 -8.00
CA PRO A 118 -1.78 8.11 -6.66
C PRO A 118 -1.18 6.71 -6.73
N GLU A 119 -0.49 6.30 -5.68
CA GLU A 119 0.01 4.95 -5.50
C GLU A 119 -0.78 4.23 -4.40
N LEU A 120 -1.23 3.00 -4.66
CA LEU A 120 -1.77 2.14 -3.62
C LEU A 120 -0.62 1.37 -2.97
N VAL A 121 -0.48 1.47 -1.66
CA VAL A 121 0.57 0.80 -0.89
C VAL A 121 0.03 -0.31 0.01
N ARG A 122 0.78 -1.42 0.14
CA ARG A 122 0.45 -2.58 0.97
C ARG A 122 1.65 -3.05 1.81
N VAL A 123 1.80 -2.51 3.01
CA VAL A 123 2.99 -2.71 3.86
C VAL A 123 2.77 -3.82 4.89
N PRO A 124 3.48 -4.97 4.83
CA PRO A 124 3.44 -5.96 5.89
C PRO A 124 3.99 -5.37 7.19
N LEU A 125 3.21 -5.41 8.26
CA LEU A 125 3.53 -4.71 9.50
C LEU A 125 4.46 -5.48 10.42
N GLN A 126 4.75 -6.75 10.12
CA GLN A 126 5.66 -7.60 10.91
C GLN A 126 5.32 -7.60 12.41
N LYS A 127 4.02 -7.52 12.75
CA LYS A 127 3.52 -7.43 14.13
C LYS A 127 3.98 -6.17 14.88
N ALA A 128 4.20 -5.07 14.16
CA ALA A 128 4.50 -3.78 14.77
C ALA A 128 3.35 -3.33 15.69
N ARG A 129 3.70 -2.85 16.88
CA ARG A 129 2.76 -2.26 17.86
C ARG A 129 2.87 -0.74 17.93
N ARG A 130 3.93 -0.19 17.35
CA ARG A 130 4.10 1.24 17.12
C ARG A 130 4.25 1.44 15.63
N LEU A 131 3.42 2.28 15.04
CA LEU A 131 3.56 2.71 13.65
C LEU A 131 3.83 4.19 13.58
N ILE A 132 4.68 4.60 12.66
CA ILE A 132 4.83 5.99 12.26
C ILE A 132 4.57 6.06 10.76
N LEU A 133 3.65 6.91 10.36
CA LEU A 133 3.47 7.35 8.99
C LEU A 133 4.19 8.69 8.82
N ARG A 134 5.16 8.74 7.91
CA ARG A 134 5.98 9.92 7.66
C ARG A 134 5.84 10.36 6.21
N ILE A 135 5.73 11.66 6.00
CA ILE A 135 5.87 12.32 4.70
C ILE A 135 7.03 13.29 4.83
N HIS A 136 8.09 13.08 4.08
CA HIS A 136 9.29 13.89 4.16
C HIS A 136 9.71 14.43 2.80
N SER A 137 10.47 15.52 2.83
CA SER A 137 10.99 16.21 1.66
C SER A 137 12.26 16.98 2.02
N ASP A 138 13.16 17.13 1.06
CA ASP A 138 14.38 17.93 1.18
C ASP A 138 14.14 19.45 1.14
N LYS A 139 12.98 19.88 0.63
CA LYS A 139 12.62 21.29 0.46
C LYS A 139 11.45 21.72 1.34
N TYR A 140 11.44 23.02 1.65
CA TYR A 140 10.37 23.67 2.40
C TYR A 140 9.01 23.53 1.69
N ASN A 141 7.96 23.29 2.48
CA ASN A 141 6.55 23.30 2.09
C ASN A 141 6.15 22.26 1.03
N GLN A 142 6.98 21.26 0.75
CA GLN A 142 6.65 20.25 -0.26
C GLN A 142 5.65 19.21 0.23
N THR A 143 5.58 18.97 1.55
CA THR A 143 4.63 18.03 2.15
C THR A 143 3.20 18.58 2.19
N ALA A 144 3.00 19.89 1.94
CA ALA A 144 1.68 20.49 1.89
C ALA A 144 0.81 19.86 0.79
N GLY A 145 -0.26 19.18 1.19
CA GLY A 145 -1.18 18.50 0.29
C GLY A 145 -0.83 17.05 -0.01
N ALA A 146 0.36 16.58 0.38
CA ALA A 146 0.70 15.17 0.33
C ALA A 146 -0.09 14.42 1.41
N ALA A 147 -0.67 13.26 1.07
CA ALA A 147 -1.60 12.59 1.94
C ALA A 147 -1.51 11.05 1.88
N TRP A 148 -1.72 10.44 3.04
CA TRP A 148 -2.13 9.05 3.21
C TRP A 148 -3.66 9.00 3.18
N GLY A 149 -4.23 8.54 2.07
CA GLY A 149 -5.65 8.31 1.86
C GLY A 149 -6.09 6.93 2.36
N ALA A 150 -7.20 6.92 3.09
CA ALA A 150 -7.85 5.75 3.67
C ALA A 150 -6.90 4.73 4.32
N PRO A 151 -5.90 5.14 5.14
CA PRO A 151 -4.97 4.20 5.74
C PRO A 151 -5.74 3.20 6.61
N THR A 152 -5.56 1.93 6.33
CA THR A 152 -6.33 0.82 6.90
C THR A 152 -5.38 -0.30 7.32
N VAL A 153 -5.61 -0.87 8.51
CA VAL A 153 -4.84 -2.01 9.00
C VAL A 153 -5.70 -3.26 9.05
N SER A 154 -5.11 -4.41 8.76
CA SER A 154 -5.82 -5.69 8.65
C SER A 154 -5.16 -6.80 9.48
N THR A 155 -5.96 -7.67 10.08
CA THR A 155 -5.55 -8.94 10.72
C THR A 155 -6.17 -10.15 10.04
N GLY A 156 -5.55 -11.32 10.18
CA GLY A 156 -6.01 -12.57 9.58
C GLY A 156 -5.58 -12.71 8.13
N VAL A 157 -4.62 -11.91 7.67
CA VAL A 157 -4.12 -11.93 6.30
C VAL A 157 -3.25 -13.17 6.09
N LYS A 158 -3.50 -13.94 5.03
CA LYS A 158 -2.72 -15.16 4.77
C LYS A 158 -1.27 -14.80 4.44
N LEU A 159 -0.34 -15.68 4.81
CA LEU A 159 1.09 -15.53 4.51
C LEU A 159 1.38 -15.27 3.03
N ASP A 160 0.62 -15.90 2.12
CA ASP A 160 0.76 -15.68 0.68
C ASP A 160 0.36 -14.26 0.26
N ASP A 161 -0.63 -13.67 0.95
CA ASP A 161 -1.11 -12.31 0.67
C ASP A 161 -0.18 -11.23 1.29
N LEU A 162 0.65 -11.62 2.26
CA LEU A 162 1.74 -10.81 2.82
C LEU A 162 3.02 -10.86 1.97
N LYS A 163 3.14 -11.80 1.02
CA LYS A 163 4.31 -11.85 0.14
C LYS A 163 4.35 -10.58 -0.69
N THR A 164 5.49 -9.92 -0.73
CA THR A 164 5.72 -8.69 -1.50
C THR A 164 6.15 -8.95 -2.95
N GLU A 165 6.28 -10.22 -3.35
CA GLU A 165 6.71 -10.62 -4.68
C GLU A 165 5.68 -10.22 -5.74
N ILE A 166 6.12 -9.58 -6.82
CA ILE A 166 5.30 -9.24 -7.98
C ILE A 166 5.87 -9.95 -9.19
N THR A 167 4.98 -10.58 -9.95
CA THR A 167 5.33 -11.19 -11.23
C THR A 167 5.10 -10.19 -12.35
N ILE A 168 6.13 -9.87 -13.10
CA ILE A 168 6.06 -9.05 -14.30
C ILE A 168 6.20 -9.96 -15.52
N ASP A 169 5.27 -9.84 -16.46
CA ASP A 169 5.26 -10.56 -17.73
C ASP A 169 5.32 -9.54 -18.87
N ILE A 170 6.45 -9.45 -19.58
CA ILE A 170 6.63 -8.53 -20.71
C ILE A 170 6.78 -9.35 -21.98
N ASN A 171 5.82 -9.26 -22.89
CA ASN A 171 5.83 -9.99 -24.17
C ASN A 171 6.11 -11.51 -23.99
N GLY A 172 5.59 -12.12 -22.92
CA GLY A 172 5.80 -13.54 -22.59
C GLY A 172 7.06 -13.83 -21.76
N LYS A 173 7.91 -12.83 -21.50
CA LYS A 173 9.08 -12.98 -20.62
C LYS A 173 8.70 -12.63 -19.18
N ARG A 174 8.69 -13.65 -18.33
CA ARG A 174 8.35 -13.53 -16.91
C ARG A 174 9.57 -13.20 -16.05
N THR A 175 9.47 -12.18 -15.22
CA THR A 175 10.44 -11.77 -14.20
C THR A 175 9.74 -11.62 -12.87
N ARG A 176 10.40 -11.98 -11.76
CA ARG A 176 9.87 -11.76 -10.42
C ARG A 176 10.68 -10.70 -9.70
N ILE A 177 10.00 -9.81 -9.00
CA ILE A 177 10.62 -8.71 -8.24
C ILE A 177 10.03 -8.67 -6.83
N ASN A 178 10.84 -8.24 -5.87
CA ASN A 178 10.42 -8.01 -4.48
C ASN A 178 10.54 -6.51 -4.15
N PRO A 179 9.62 -5.68 -4.65
CA PRO A 179 9.64 -4.26 -4.37
C PRO A 179 9.41 -3.99 -2.86
N PRO A 180 10.04 -2.94 -2.31
CA PRO A 180 9.78 -2.50 -0.94
C PRO A 180 8.28 -2.31 -0.68
N GLY A 181 7.77 -2.86 0.41
CA GLY A 181 6.33 -2.81 0.73
C GLY A 181 5.41 -3.44 -0.32
N GLY A 182 5.91 -4.32 -1.20
CA GLY A 182 5.07 -5.15 -2.06
C GLY A 182 4.24 -4.44 -3.12
N ASN A 183 4.59 -3.21 -3.49
CA ASN A 183 3.89 -2.42 -4.50
C ASN A 183 4.54 -2.57 -5.88
N PRO A 184 3.77 -2.55 -6.98
CA PRO A 184 4.35 -2.56 -8.32
C PRO A 184 5.34 -1.39 -8.50
N PRO A 185 6.42 -1.58 -9.25
CA PRO A 185 7.39 -0.52 -9.48
C PRO A 185 6.70 0.64 -10.22
N ALA A 186 6.96 1.87 -9.80
CA ALA A 186 6.40 3.07 -10.42
C ALA A 186 6.77 3.19 -11.91
N GLU A 187 7.96 2.69 -12.28
CA GLU A 187 8.43 2.62 -13.65
C GLU A 187 8.79 1.18 -14.02
N LEU A 188 8.44 0.79 -15.24
CA LEU A 188 8.80 -0.50 -15.80
C LEU A 188 9.46 -0.30 -17.16
N ASN A 189 10.70 -0.78 -17.29
CA ASN A 189 11.40 -0.77 -18.56
C ASN A 189 10.81 -1.83 -19.50
N VAL A 190 10.09 -1.37 -20.52
CA VAL A 190 9.47 -2.21 -21.55
C VAL A 190 10.34 -2.17 -22.81
N PRO A 191 11.09 -3.25 -23.12
CA PRO A 191 11.83 -3.31 -24.37
C PRO A 191 10.87 -3.31 -25.56
N LEU A 192 11.00 -2.30 -26.44
CA LEU A 192 10.29 -2.23 -27.71
C LEU A 192 11.19 -2.75 -28.84
N PRO A 193 10.68 -3.60 -29.74
CA PRO A 193 11.44 -4.07 -30.91
C PRO A 193 11.50 -2.95 -31.95
N LEU A 194 12.46 -2.04 -31.83
CA LEU A 194 12.62 -0.92 -32.77
C LEU A 194 12.98 -1.44 -34.18
N LYS A 195 12.23 -0.97 -35.18
CA LYS A 195 12.48 -1.19 -36.61
C LYS A 195 12.85 0.14 -37.29
N ALA A 196 13.51 0.06 -38.45
CA ALA A 196 13.91 1.24 -39.20
C ALA A 196 12.70 1.86 -39.91
N GLY A 197 12.44 3.15 -39.65
CA GLY A 197 11.31 3.90 -40.20
C GLY A 197 10.41 4.47 -39.11
N PRO A 198 9.36 5.25 -39.47
CA PRO A 198 8.32 5.63 -38.53
C PRO A 198 7.45 4.40 -38.20
N HIS A 199 7.33 4.10 -36.90
CA HIS A 199 6.50 2.99 -36.41
C HIS A 199 5.71 3.47 -35.19
N THR A 200 4.44 3.08 -35.11
CA THR A 200 3.59 3.35 -33.94
C THR A 200 3.44 2.07 -33.13
N TYR A 201 3.66 2.14 -31.82
CA TYR A 201 3.48 1.00 -30.92
C TYR A 201 2.35 1.28 -29.93
N ARG A 202 1.52 0.27 -29.68
CA ARG A 202 0.59 0.22 -28.57
C ARG A 202 1.24 -0.55 -27.42
N VAL A 203 1.33 0.09 -26.26
CA VAL A 203 1.74 -0.55 -25.00
C VAL A 203 0.51 -0.69 -24.11
N GLN A 204 0.13 -1.91 -23.77
CA GLN A 204 -0.92 -2.20 -22.80
C GLN A 204 -0.29 -2.72 -21.52
N VAL A 205 -0.52 -2.02 -20.41
CA VAL A 205 -0.10 -2.45 -19.08
C VAL A 205 -1.36 -2.80 -18.30
N ASN A 206 -1.47 -4.06 -17.87
CA ASN A 206 -2.56 -4.54 -17.03
C ASN A 206 -2.00 -5.01 -15.69
N TYR A 207 -2.46 -4.41 -14.59
CA TYR A 207 -2.10 -4.81 -13.25
C TYR A 207 -3.25 -5.60 -12.60
N ASP A 208 -3.03 -6.90 -12.42
CA ASP A 208 -3.86 -7.77 -11.62
C ASP A 208 -3.46 -7.64 -10.15
N LYS A 209 -4.29 -6.90 -9.40
CA LYS A 209 -4.11 -6.62 -7.98
C LYS A 209 -4.20 -7.89 -7.12
N GLU A 210 -5.08 -8.81 -7.46
CA GLU A 210 -5.32 -10.03 -6.68
C GLU A 210 -4.22 -11.07 -6.96
N GLY A 211 -3.88 -11.27 -8.23
CA GLY A 211 -2.82 -12.20 -8.65
C GLY A 211 -1.40 -11.66 -8.53
N ARG A 212 -1.21 -10.41 -8.09
CA ARG A 212 0.09 -9.72 -7.99
C ARG A 212 0.89 -9.82 -9.29
N LYS A 213 0.22 -9.61 -10.42
CA LYS A 213 0.77 -9.78 -11.76
C LYS A 213 0.66 -8.50 -12.58
N ILE A 214 1.77 -8.02 -13.11
CA ILE A 214 1.79 -6.99 -14.15
C ILE A 214 1.98 -7.70 -15.49
N ASN A 215 1.05 -7.50 -16.41
CA ASN A 215 1.17 -7.96 -17.78
C ASN A 215 1.40 -6.75 -18.68
N VAL A 216 2.49 -6.77 -19.44
CA VAL A 216 2.79 -5.79 -20.47
C VAL A 216 2.76 -6.49 -21.82
N VAL A 217 1.87 -6.00 -22.69
CA VAL A 217 1.77 -6.43 -24.07
C VAL A 217 2.11 -5.24 -24.96
N THR A 218 3.13 -5.41 -25.80
CA THR A 218 3.48 -4.41 -26.82
C THR A 218 3.09 -4.94 -28.19
N ALA A 219 2.36 -4.15 -28.97
CA ALA A 219 2.02 -4.46 -30.35
C ALA A 219 2.40 -3.28 -31.24
N GLU A 220 2.96 -3.55 -32.41
CA GLU A 220 3.08 -2.57 -33.48
C GLU A 220 1.69 -2.33 -34.08
N LEU A 221 1.33 -1.06 -34.30
CA LEU A 221 0.14 -0.70 -35.06
C LEU A 221 0.58 -0.51 -36.51
N GLU A 222 0.01 -1.32 -37.40
CA GLU A 222 0.10 -1.05 -38.84
C GLU A 222 -0.78 0.17 -39.14
N ASP A 223 -0.25 1.09 -39.95
CA ASP A 223 -1.01 2.22 -40.51
C ASP A 223 -2.04 1.74 -41.55
#